data_AF-A0A3M4L764-F1
#
_entry.id   AF-A0A3M4L764-F1
#
_cell.length_a   1.000
_cell.length_b   1.000
_cell.length_c   1.000
_cell.angle_alpha   90.00
_cell.angle_beta   90.00
_cell.angle_gamma   90.00
#
_symmetry.space_group_name_H-M   'P 1'
#
loop_
_entity.id
_entity.type
_entity.pdbx_description
1 polymer ?
#
loop_
_entity_poly.entity_id
_entity_poly.type
_entity_poly.pdbx_seq_one_letter_code
_entity_poly.pdbx_strand_id
1 'polypeptide(L)' 'MHCVACHSVGLLKAPKIGDIAAWEERANKAGGLDGLLASTIKGLSIMPPKGSCANCTDEELKSAIRSMSGLE' A
#
# COMPACT_ATOMS: atom_id res chain seq x y z
N MET A 1 -8.82 10.11 -3.66
CA MET A 1 -8.13 8.92 -4.22
C MET A 1 -6.62 9.17 -4.18
N HIS A 2 -5.96 8.94 -3.03
CA HIS A 2 -4.55 9.33 -2.82
C HIS A 2 -3.55 8.27 -3.28
N CYS A 3 -3.92 6.99 -3.17
CA CYS A 3 -3.04 5.87 -3.49
C CYS A 3 -2.79 5.73 -5.00
N VAL A 4 -3.80 5.98 -5.83
CA VAL A 4 -3.68 5.81 -7.30
C VAL A 4 -2.67 6.76 -7.94
N ALA A 5 -2.38 7.91 -7.31
CA ALA A 5 -1.46 8.91 -7.86
C ALA A 5 -0.07 8.31 -8.13
N CYS A 6 0.36 7.38 -7.27
CA CYS A 6 1.62 6.67 -7.45
C CYS A 6 1.41 5.22 -7.92
N HIS A 7 0.38 4.53 -7.39
CA HIS A 7 0.20 3.10 -7.60
C HIS A 7 -0.50 2.73 -8.92
N SER A 8 -1.11 3.66 -9.66
CA SER A 8 -1.74 3.34 -10.96
C SER A 8 -0.71 2.95 -12.03
N VAL A 9 0.37 3.72 -12.14
CA VAL A 9 1.43 3.52 -13.14
C VAL A 9 2.72 2.96 -12.54
N GLY A 10 2.77 2.76 -11.22
CA GLY A 10 3.98 2.35 -10.51
C GLY A 10 5.02 3.47 -10.44
N LEU A 11 4.55 4.70 -10.28
CA LEU A 11 5.38 5.89 -10.19
C LEU A 11 6.36 5.74 -9.02
N LEU A 12 7.60 6.19 -9.20
CA LEU A 12 8.65 6.08 -8.18
C LEU A 12 8.90 4.63 -7.69
N LYS A 13 8.64 3.63 -8.53
CA LYS A 13 8.72 2.18 -8.20
C LYS A 13 7.68 1.74 -7.16
N ALA A 14 6.57 2.47 -7.05
CA ALA A 14 5.42 2.01 -6.28
C ALA A 14 4.88 0.68 -6.86
N PRO A 15 4.37 -0.25 -6.02
CA PRO A 15 3.66 -1.43 -6.52
C PRO A 15 2.45 -1.00 -7.36
N LYS A 16 2.30 -1.57 -8.54
CA LYS A 16 1.13 -1.29 -9.38
C LYS A 16 -0.12 -1.94 -8.78
N ILE A 17 -1.26 -1.30 -8.98
CA ILE A 17 -2.56 -1.90 -8.65
C ILE A 17 -2.74 -3.16 -9.49
N GLY A 18 -3.04 -4.29 -8.85
CA GLY A 18 -3.21 -5.60 -9.48
C GLY A 18 -1.90 -6.36 -9.78
N ASP A 19 -0.74 -5.82 -9.44
CA ASP A 19 0.54 -6.53 -9.57
C ASP A 19 0.78 -7.46 -8.37
N ILE A 20 0.02 -8.56 -8.34
CA ILE A 20 -0.03 -9.49 -7.20
C ILE A 20 1.37 -9.96 -6.81
N ALA A 21 2.22 -10.32 -7.78
CA ALA A 21 3.58 -10.78 -7.50
C ALA A 21 4.42 -9.72 -6.76
N ALA A 22 4.34 -8.45 -7.19
CA ALA A 22 5.05 -7.36 -6.54
C ALA A 22 4.48 -7.00 -5.16
N TRP A 23 3.20 -7.28 -4.92
CA TRP A 23 2.57 -7.12 -3.61
C TRP A 23 2.88 -8.28 -2.66
N GLU A 24 2.88 -9.53 -3.14
CA GLU A 24 3.27 -10.72 -2.37
C GLU A 24 4.71 -10.62 -1.89
N GLU A 25 5.65 -10.23 -2.76
CA GLU A 25 7.04 -10.05 -2.36
C GLU A 25 7.17 -9.01 -1.24
N ARG A 26 6.43 -7.90 -1.34
CA ARG A 26 6.43 -6.85 -0.32
C ARG A 26 5.73 -7.29 0.96
N ALA A 27 4.61 -8.00 0.85
CA ALA A 27 3.90 -8.58 1.99
C ALA A 27 4.82 -9.54 2.74
N ASN A 28 5.46 -10.48 2.05
CA ASN A 28 6.41 -11.43 2.63
C ASN A 28 7.57 -10.72 3.34
N LYS A 29 8.09 -9.64 2.76
CA LYS A 29 9.13 -8.81 3.40
C LYS A 29 8.64 -8.04 4.61
N ALA A 30 7.38 -7.61 4.62
CA ALA A 30 6.79 -6.80 5.68
C ALA A 30 6.16 -7.61 6.82
N GLY A 31 5.93 -8.92 6.65
CA GLY A 31 5.19 -9.75 7.60
C GLY A 31 3.70 -9.88 7.29
N GLY A 32 3.33 -9.85 6.01
CA GLY A 32 1.96 -9.96 5.51
C GLY A 32 1.25 -8.62 5.36
N LEU A 33 -0.08 -8.68 5.32
CA LEU A 33 -0.95 -7.51 5.14
C LEU A 33 -0.81 -6.50 6.28
N ASP A 34 -0.67 -6.96 7.53
CA ASP A 34 -0.53 -6.07 8.69
C ASP A 34 0.81 -5.31 8.67
N GLY A 35 1.86 -5.94 8.14
CA GLY A 35 3.14 -5.28 7.90
C GLY A 35 3.07 -4.19 6.83
N LEU A 36 2.32 -4.44 5.75
CA LEU A 36 2.03 -3.44 4.73
C LEU A 36 1.23 -2.26 5.30
N LEU A 37 0.24 -2.54 6.16
CA LEU A 37 -0.52 -1.52 6.86
C LEU A 37 0.36 -0.68 7.77
N ALA A 38 1.21 -1.31 8.60
CA ALA A 38 2.14 -0.60 9.46
C ALA A 38 3.11 0.29 8.67
N SER A 39 3.62 -0.21 7.53
CA SER A 39 4.48 0.56 6.62
C SER A 39 3.74 1.74 5.99
N THR A 40 2.47 1.53 5.64
CA THR A 40 1.59 2.59 5.09
C THR A 40 1.32 3.67 6.12
N ILE A 41 1.01 3.30 7.37
CA ILE A 41 0.76 4.24 8.47
C ILE A 41 2.02 5.04 8.78
N LYS A 42 3.16 4.37 8.92
CA LYS A 42 4.46 5.03 9.22
C LYS A 42 4.96 5.89 8.06
N GLY A 43 4.63 5.51 6.82
CA GLY A 43 5.29 6.00 5.62
C GLY A 43 6.59 5.24 5.35
N LEU A 44 6.96 5.13 4.07
CA LEU A 44 8.13 4.38 3.64
C LEU A 44 8.85 5.12 2.51
N SER A 45 10.03 5.67 2.81
CA SER A 45 10.87 6.37 1.84
C SER A 45 10.10 7.51 1.16
N ILE A 46 9.62 7.27 -0.06
CA ILE A 46 8.89 8.19 -0.93
C ILE A 46 7.38 8.12 -0.72
N MET A 47 6.89 7.07 -0.06
CA MET A 47 5.49 6.94 0.32
C MET A 47 5.21 7.75 1.59
N PRO A 48 4.35 8.78 1.53
CA PRO A 48 4.01 9.59 2.69
C PRO A 48 3.24 8.76 3.74
N PRO A 49 3.30 9.16 5.01
CA PRO A 49 2.51 8.56 6.08
C PRO A 49 1.02 8.51 5.71
N LYS A 50 0.37 7.39 6.01
CA LYS A 50 -1.03 7.07 5.64
C LYS A 50 -1.35 7.24 4.15
N GLY A 51 -0.37 7.18 3.26
CA GLY A 51 -0.57 7.38 1.81
C GLY A 51 -1.21 8.74 1.48
N SER A 52 -0.85 9.79 2.23
CA SER A 52 -1.45 11.14 2.15
C SER A 52 -2.93 11.22 2.55
N CYS A 53 -3.50 10.17 3.14
CA CYS A 53 -4.84 10.21 3.70
C CYS A 53 -4.77 10.42 5.23
N ALA A 54 -4.69 11.68 5.65
CA ALA A 54 -4.62 12.02 7.08
C ALA A 54 -5.87 11.57 7.87
N ASN A 55 -7.02 11.57 7.21
CA ASN A 55 -8.33 11.26 7.80
C ASN A 55 -8.74 9.79 7.65
N CYS A 56 -7.93 8.94 6.99
CA CYS A 56 -8.25 7.52 6.86
C CYS A 56 -8.01 6.81 8.18
N THR A 57 -8.95 5.93 8.51
CA THR A 57 -8.83 4.91 9.55
C THR A 57 -7.93 3.77 9.09
N ASP A 58 -7.40 3.01 10.04
CA ASP A 58 -6.52 1.88 9.76
C ASP A 58 -7.27 0.79 8.96
N GLU A 59 -8.58 0.64 9.17
CA GLU A 59 -9.42 -0.29 8.40
C GLU A 59 -9.58 0.15 6.94
N GLU A 60 -9.82 1.45 6.69
CA GLU A 60 -9.89 1.99 5.33
C GLU A 60 -8.55 1.82 4.60
N LEU A 61 -7.42 2.05 5.28
CA LEU A 61 -6.10 1.82 4.73
C LEU A 61 -5.87 0.33 4.43
N LYS A 62 -6.26 -0.56 5.34
CA LYS A 62 -6.14 -2.01 5.16
C LYS A 62 -6.97 -2.51 3.97
N SER A 63 -8.21 -2.03 3.85
CA SER A 63 -9.10 -2.32 2.74
C SER A 63 -8.54 -1.81 1.41
N ALA A 64 -8.00 -0.58 1.40
CA ALA A 64 -7.33 -0.04 0.21
C ALA A 64 -6.11 -0.86 -0.19
N ILE A 65 -5.28 -1.31 0.76
CA ILE A 65 -4.14 -2.18 0.47
C ILE A 65 -4.62 -3.48 -0.15
N ARG A 66 -5.62 -4.17 0.42
CA ARG A 66 -6.21 -5.39 -0.16
C ARG A 66 -6.70 -5.18 -1.58
N SER A 67 -7.46 -4.11 -1.80
CA SER A 67 -8.03 -3.80 -3.12
C SER A 67 -6.94 -3.48 -4.15
N MET A 68 -5.83 -2.85 -3.75
CA MET A 68 -4.69 -2.60 -4.64
C MET A 68 -3.82 -3.84 -4.88
N SER A 69 -3.65 -4.66 -3.85
CA SER A 69 -2.75 -5.82 -3.87
C SER A 69 -3.37 -7.06 -4.50
N GLY A 70 -4.69 -7.17 -4.47
CA GLY A 70 -5.38 -8.40 -4.82
C GLY A 70 -5.12 -9.54 -3.82
N LEU A 71 -4.58 -9.22 -2.64
CA LEU A 71 -4.36 -10.19 -1.56
C LEU A 71 -5.64 -10.25 -0.71
N GLU A 72 -6.26 -11.43 -0.63
CA GLU A 72 -7.44 -11.70 0.21
C GLU A 72 -7.07 -12.09 1.65
#